data_AF-A0A7S1X807-F1
#
_entry.id   AF-A0A7S1X807-F1
#
_cell.length_a   1.000
_cell.length_b   1.000
_cell.length_c   1.000
_cell.angle_alpha   90.00
_cell.angle_beta   90.00
_cell.angle_gamma   90.00
#
_symmetry.space_group_name_H-M   'P 1'
#
loop_
_entity.id
_entity.type
_entity.pdbx_description
1 polymer ?
#
loop_
_entity_poly.entity_id
_entity_poly.type
_entity_poly.pdbx_seq_one_letter_code
_entity_poly.pdbx_strand_id
1 'polypeptide(L)'
;GIGGLWVVNTHLHHDEEKPGVRSEQVEAICRWMDAVLGGAMGAVIAGDLNAHPREEVHAVFTSFGYLSAYDAAGRGEDPPVTWPSGLVAPLMDEGPPMCLDYMYVKSGPAHEVEVESLKLAGDTPCKDDATLYPSDHFGLHAVLRVKPRRAEMPSSE
;
A
#
# COMPACT_ATOMS: atom_id res chain seq x y z
N GLY A 1 -24.25 -1.08 -12.42
CA GLY A 1 -23.72 -2.43 -12.18
C GLY A 1 -23.14 -2.47 -10.79
N ILE A 2 -23.14 -3.62 -10.12
CA ILE A 2 -22.45 -3.76 -8.84
C ILE A 2 -20.96 -3.62 -9.18
N GLY A 3 -20.36 -2.47 -8.89
CA GLY A 3 -18.93 -2.26 -9.16
C GLY A 3 -18.10 -3.22 -8.31
N GLY A 4 -16.94 -3.65 -8.82
CA GLY A 4 -15.99 -4.43 -8.04
C GLY A 4 -15.11 -3.55 -7.14
N LEU A 5 -14.27 -4.21 -6.34
CA LEU A 5 -13.07 -3.61 -5.75
C LEU A 5 -11.93 -3.75 -6.77
N TRP A 6 -11.23 -2.66 -7.07
CA TRP A 6 -10.01 -2.73 -7.86
C TRP A 6 -8.82 -3.11 -6.98
N VAL A 7 -7.99 -4.04 -7.45
CA VAL A 7 -6.73 -4.41 -6.82
C VAL A 7 -5.63 -4.20 -7.83
N VAL A 8 -4.73 -3.26 -7.55
CA VAL A 8 -3.65 -2.83 -8.43
C VAL A 8 -2.33 -3.16 -7.75
N ASN A 9 -1.45 -3.83 -8.49
CA ASN A 9 -0.09 -4.12 -8.04
C ASN A 9 0.90 -3.27 -8.83
N THR A 10 1.92 -2.72 -8.17
CA THR A 10 3.01 -1.99 -8.83
C THR A 10 4.36 -2.30 -8.21
N HIS A 11 5.42 -2.09 -8.98
CA HIS A 11 6.80 -2.07 -8.50
C HIS A 11 7.44 -0.83 -9.11
N LEU A 12 7.68 0.21 -8.30
CA LEU A 12 8.12 1.52 -8.81
C LEU A 12 9.64 1.57 -9.04
N HIS A 13 10.10 2.66 -9.65
CA HIS A 13 11.51 2.83 -9.98
C HIS A 13 12.44 2.77 -8.74
N HIS A 14 13.43 1.88 -8.78
CA HIS A 14 14.35 1.58 -7.68
C HIS A 14 15.46 2.60 -7.48
N ASP A 15 15.76 3.45 -8.49
CA ASP A 15 16.88 4.38 -8.41
C ASP A 15 16.57 5.48 -7.36
N GLU A 16 17.28 5.44 -6.24
CA GLU A 16 17.14 6.40 -5.14
C GLU A 16 17.50 7.83 -5.57
N GLU A 17 18.32 8.01 -6.61
CA GLU A 17 18.71 9.34 -7.12
C GLU A 17 17.59 9.99 -7.96
N LYS A 18 16.52 9.25 -8.26
CA LYS A 18 15.41 9.71 -9.11
C LYS A 18 14.03 9.59 -8.44
N PRO A 19 13.82 10.15 -7.23
CA PRO A 19 12.55 10.04 -6.52
C PRO A 19 11.36 10.63 -7.30
N GLY A 20 11.60 11.66 -8.13
CA GLY A 20 10.56 12.26 -8.98
C GLY A 20 9.91 11.28 -9.96
N VAL A 21 10.65 10.25 -10.43
CA VAL A 21 10.10 9.23 -11.33
C VAL A 21 9.01 8.42 -10.63
N ARG A 22 9.17 8.11 -9.34
CA ARG A 22 8.15 7.38 -8.56
C ARG A 22 6.88 8.22 -8.41
N SER A 23 7.01 9.52 -8.14
CA SER A 23 5.87 10.44 -8.07
C SER A 23 5.11 10.52 -9.39
N GLU A 24 5.81 10.63 -10.53
CA GLU A 24 5.20 10.63 -11.87
C GLU A 24 4.49 9.30 -12.18
N GLN A 25 5.08 8.17 -11.80
CA GLN A 25 4.48 6.84 -11.96
C GLN A 25 3.19 6.70 -11.12
N VAL A 26 3.22 7.11 -9.86
CA VAL A 26 2.03 7.08 -8.98
C VAL A 26 0.96 8.02 -9.47
N GLU A 27 1.32 9.23 -9.92
CA GLU A 27 0.36 10.15 -10.51
C GLU A 27 -0.32 9.52 -11.74
N ALA A 28 0.44 8.87 -12.63
CA ALA A 28 -0.12 8.18 -13.79
C ALA A 28 -1.07 7.05 -13.38
N ILE A 29 -0.71 6.24 -12.38
CA ILE A 29 -1.56 5.16 -11.84
C ILE A 29 -2.85 5.76 -11.25
N CYS A 30 -2.75 6.79 -10.43
CA CYS A 30 -3.90 7.41 -9.78
C CYS A 30 -4.85 8.08 -10.78
N ARG A 31 -4.32 8.77 -11.80
CA ARG A 31 -5.13 9.34 -12.89
C ARG A 31 -5.85 8.25 -13.69
N TRP A 32 -5.19 7.12 -13.97
CA TRP A 32 -5.84 5.96 -14.60
C TRP A 32 -6.97 5.42 -13.71
N MET A 33 -6.73 5.30 -12.40
CA MET A 33 -7.72 4.82 -11.45
C MET A 33 -8.95 5.73 -11.33
N ASP A 34 -8.77 7.05 -11.28
CA ASP A 34 -9.90 8.00 -11.23
C ASP A 34 -10.83 7.87 -12.44
N ALA A 35 -10.28 7.57 -13.63
CA ALA A 35 -11.07 7.35 -14.84
C ALA A 35 -11.95 6.09 -14.77
N VAL A 36 -11.56 5.08 -13.98
CA VAL A 36 -12.26 3.78 -13.88
C VAL A 36 -13.02 3.56 -12.57
N LEU A 37 -12.85 4.44 -11.58
CA LEU A 37 -13.48 4.33 -10.26
C LEU A 37 -14.94 4.79 -10.20
N GLY A 38 -15.48 5.41 -11.26
CA GLY A 38 -16.79 6.08 -11.28
C GLY A 38 -18.03 5.25 -10.89
N GLY A 39 -17.90 3.93 -10.73
CA GLY A 39 -18.92 3.07 -10.14
C GLY A 39 -18.38 1.94 -9.26
N ALA A 40 -17.09 1.97 -8.92
CA ALA A 40 -16.44 0.91 -8.15
C ALA A 40 -16.77 0.98 -6.65
N MET A 41 -16.59 -0.13 -5.94
CA MET A 41 -16.68 -0.15 -4.48
C MET A 41 -15.48 0.53 -3.81
N GLY A 42 -14.38 0.66 -4.55
CA GLY A 42 -13.13 1.28 -4.09
C GLY A 42 -11.93 0.73 -4.85
N ALA A 43 -10.74 1.04 -4.35
CA ALA A 43 -9.49 0.51 -4.86
C ALA A 43 -8.50 0.21 -3.73
N VAL A 44 -7.63 -0.75 -4.01
CA VAL A 44 -6.40 -1.04 -3.29
C VAL A 44 -5.25 -0.94 -4.29
N ILE A 45 -4.23 -0.17 -3.96
CA ILE A 45 -2.97 -0.14 -4.70
C ILE A 45 -1.90 -0.65 -3.74
N ALA A 46 -1.17 -1.69 -4.11
CA ALA A 46 -0.16 -2.29 -3.26
C ALA A 46 1.10 -2.66 -4.06
N GLY A 47 2.21 -2.81 -3.35
CA GLY A 47 3.46 -3.33 -3.88
C GLY A 47 4.66 -2.58 -3.36
N ASP A 48 5.80 -2.86 -3.98
CA ASP A 48 7.07 -2.21 -3.68
C ASP A 48 7.12 -0.84 -4.35
N LEU A 49 7.07 0.20 -3.53
CA LEU A 49 7.11 1.57 -4.02
C LEU A 49 8.54 2.09 -4.16
N ASN A 50 9.56 1.36 -3.69
CA ASN A 50 10.96 1.80 -3.67
C ASN A 50 11.12 3.23 -3.12
N ALA A 51 10.24 3.62 -2.19
CA ALA A 51 10.13 5.00 -1.71
C ALA A 51 10.27 5.04 -0.20
N HIS A 52 11.15 5.89 0.28
CA HIS A 52 11.27 6.17 1.70
C HIS A 52 10.00 6.84 2.24
N PRO A 53 9.54 6.57 3.49
CA PRO A 53 8.31 7.11 4.09
C PRO A 53 8.10 8.64 4.06
N ARG A 54 9.14 9.40 3.72
CA ARG A 54 9.15 10.87 3.67
C ARG A 54 9.19 11.43 2.25
N GLU A 55 9.16 10.56 1.25
CA GLU A 55 9.15 10.97 -0.14
C GLU A 55 7.78 11.51 -0.58
N GLU A 56 7.81 12.34 -1.62
CA GLU A 56 6.62 13.02 -2.15
C GLU A 56 5.56 12.06 -2.69
N VAL A 57 5.96 10.85 -3.10
CA VAL A 57 5.05 9.83 -3.65
C VAL A 57 3.85 9.56 -2.73
N HIS A 58 4.04 9.60 -1.41
CA HIS A 58 2.97 9.39 -0.44
C HIS A 58 1.99 10.57 -0.41
N ALA A 59 2.49 11.81 -0.58
CA ALA A 59 1.65 12.99 -0.73
C ALA A 59 0.84 12.95 -2.04
N VAL A 60 1.41 12.39 -3.12
CA VAL A 60 0.67 12.15 -4.37
C VAL A 60 -0.51 11.23 -4.11
N PHE A 61 -0.33 10.06 -3.48
CA PHE A 61 -1.46 9.18 -3.14
C PHE A 61 -2.55 9.90 -2.35
N THR A 62 -2.18 10.63 -1.30
CA THR A 62 -3.12 11.39 -0.45
C THR A 62 -3.86 12.46 -1.24
N SER A 63 -3.21 13.14 -2.19
CA SER A 63 -3.86 14.14 -3.06
C SER A 63 -4.96 13.56 -3.95
N PHE A 64 -4.87 12.26 -4.27
CA PHE A 64 -5.89 11.50 -4.99
C PHE A 64 -6.91 10.83 -4.05
N GLY A 65 -6.86 11.09 -2.74
CA GLY A 65 -7.80 10.56 -1.75
C GLY A 65 -7.55 9.10 -1.37
N TYR A 66 -6.35 8.58 -1.62
CA TYR A 66 -5.91 7.31 -1.04
C TYR A 66 -5.35 7.55 0.36
N LEU A 67 -5.53 6.58 1.25
CA LEU A 67 -4.90 6.52 2.56
C LEU A 67 -4.00 5.29 2.61
N SER A 68 -2.86 5.35 3.32
CA SER A 68 -2.14 4.11 3.62
C SER A 68 -3.03 3.18 4.44
N ALA A 69 -2.83 1.87 4.33
CA ALA A 69 -3.64 0.90 5.06
C ALA A 69 -3.45 1.03 6.58
N TYR A 70 -2.27 1.50 7.04
CA TYR A 70 -2.01 1.78 8.46
C TYR A 70 -2.78 3.01 8.95
N ASP A 71 -2.80 4.10 8.17
CA ASP A 71 -3.62 5.28 8.47
C ASP A 71 -5.11 4.95 8.44
N ALA A 72 -5.58 4.23 7.42
CA ALA A 72 -6.97 3.81 7.28
C ALA A 72 -7.43 2.87 8.42
N ALA A 73 -6.51 2.09 8.99
CA ALA A 73 -6.77 1.26 10.16
C ALA A 73 -6.74 2.03 11.49
N GLY A 74 -6.44 3.33 11.48
CA GLY A 74 -6.26 4.14 12.69
C GLY A 74 -5.03 3.73 13.52
N ARG A 75 -4.05 3.06 12.90
CA ARG A 75 -2.81 2.62 13.57
C ARG A 75 -1.71 3.67 13.51
N GLY A 76 -1.84 4.65 12.62
CA GLY A 76 -0.84 5.68 12.37
C GLY A 76 0.20 5.18 11.36
N GLU A 77 1.46 5.22 11.74
CA GLU A 77 2.59 4.99 10.84
C GLU A 77 2.64 3.54 10.29
N ASP A 78 3.08 3.42 9.04
CA ASP A 78 3.44 2.16 8.38
C ASP A 78 4.58 1.42 9.13
N PRO A 79 4.88 0.14 8.83
CA PRO A 79 5.94 -0.60 9.52
C PRO A 79 7.27 0.14 9.40
N PRO A 80 8.15 0.04 10.41
CA PRO A 80 9.46 0.68 10.31
C PRO A 80 10.35 0.07 9.23
N VAL A 81 10.16 -1.22 8.92
CA VAL A 81 10.98 -1.98 7.97
C VAL A 81 10.12 -2.99 7.22
N THR A 82 10.23 -2.98 5.89
CA THR A 82 9.84 -4.09 5.01
C THR A 82 11.03 -4.62 4.22
N TRP A 83 12.13 -3.87 4.12
CA TRP A 83 13.39 -4.33 3.55
C TRP A 83 14.59 -3.71 4.28
N PRO A 84 15.70 -4.43 4.48
CA PRO A 84 15.88 -5.85 4.18
C PRO A 84 15.31 -6.75 5.30
N SER A 85 14.98 -7.99 4.95
CA SER A 85 14.39 -8.99 5.85
C SER A 85 15.41 -9.67 6.77
N GLY A 86 16.71 -9.58 6.42
CA GLY A 86 17.79 -10.37 7.02
C GLY A 86 18.21 -11.57 6.18
N LEU A 87 17.65 -11.74 4.98
CA LEU A 87 18.14 -12.72 4.00
C LEU A 87 19.62 -12.48 3.68
N VAL A 88 20.44 -13.54 3.72
CA VAL A 88 21.83 -13.52 3.22
C VAL A 88 21.96 -14.49 2.06
N ALA A 89 22.18 -13.96 0.86
CA ALA A 89 22.34 -14.76 -0.36
C ALA A 89 23.37 -14.13 -1.31
N PRO A 90 24.03 -14.93 -2.18
CA PRO A 90 24.84 -14.37 -3.25
C PRO A 90 23.95 -13.49 -4.14
N LEU A 91 24.35 -12.22 -4.33
CA LEU A 91 23.61 -11.21 -5.12
C LEU A 91 22.37 -10.62 -4.45
N MET A 92 22.23 -10.71 -3.12
CA MET A 92 21.21 -9.90 -2.43
C MET A 92 21.49 -8.40 -2.63
N ASP A 93 20.43 -7.60 -2.70
CA ASP A 93 20.57 -6.16 -2.64
C ASP A 93 20.93 -5.72 -1.21
N GLU A 94 21.69 -4.64 -1.09
CA GLU A 94 22.15 -4.10 0.19
C GLU A 94 21.71 -2.65 0.36
N GLY A 95 21.28 -2.29 1.57
CA GLY A 95 20.89 -0.93 1.90
C GLY A 95 20.39 -0.80 3.34
N PRO A 96 20.09 0.42 3.78
CA PRO A 96 19.62 0.66 5.13
C PRO A 96 18.18 0.15 5.31
N PRO A 97 17.82 -0.37 6.51
CA PRO A 97 16.45 -0.81 6.77
C PRO A 97 15.43 0.30 6.64
N MET A 98 14.38 0.05 5.85
CA MET A 98 13.26 0.97 5.67
C MET A 98 11.99 0.27 5.20
N CYS A 99 10.88 0.99 5.25
CA CYS A 99 9.62 0.58 4.62
C CYS A 99 9.67 0.94 3.14
N LEU A 100 9.55 -0.04 2.27
CA LEU A 100 9.47 0.13 0.81
C LEU A 100 8.15 -0.43 0.24
N ASP A 101 7.53 -1.36 0.95
CA ASP A 101 6.30 -2.03 0.55
C ASP A 101 5.10 -1.37 1.22
N TYR A 102 4.15 -0.92 0.42
CA TYR A 102 2.99 -0.18 0.91
C TYR A 102 1.68 -0.74 0.38
N MET A 103 0.60 -0.45 1.10
CA MET A 103 -0.76 -0.67 0.65
C MET A 103 -1.57 0.61 0.85
N TYR A 104 -2.18 1.11 -0.22
CA TYR A 104 -3.04 2.28 -0.24
C TYR A 104 -4.47 1.87 -0.54
N VAL A 105 -5.43 2.42 0.20
CA VAL A 105 -6.86 2.14 0.04
C VAL A 105 -7.63 3.41 -0.27
N LYS A 106 -8.62 3.31 -1.15
CA LYS A 106 -9.58 4.38 -1.47
C LYS A 106 -10.98 3.80 -1.50
N SER A 107 -11.87 4.40 -0.73
CA SER A 107 -13.29 4.02 -0.72
C SER A 107 -14.01 4.56 -1.96
N GLY A 108 -14.97 3.79 -2.49
CA GLY A 108 -15.82 4.24 -3.59
C GLY A 108 -16.92 5.24 -3.16
N PRO A 109 -17.70 5.75 -4.12
CA PRO A 109 -18.77 6.71 -3.83
C PRO A 109 -19.87 6.16 -2.91
N ALA A 110 -20.25 4.88 -3.07
CA ALA A 110 -21.34 4.25 -2.34
C ALA A 110 -20.87 3.19 -1.32
N HIS A 111 -19.57 2.94 -1.21
CA HIS A 111 -19.00 1.90 -0.36
C HIS A 111 -17.81 2.43 0.42
N GLU A 112 -17.59 1.85 1.59
CA GLU A 112 -16.43 2.06 2.44
C GLU A 112 -15.54 0.81 2.38
N VAL A 113 -14.24 1.01 2.22
CA VAL A 113 -13.20 -0.01 2.32
C VAL A 113 -12.52 0.16 3.68
N GLU A 114 -12.78 -0.76 4.59
CA GLU A 114 -12.20 -0.78 5.94
C GLU A 114 -11.05 -1.78 6.01
N VAL A 115 -9.99 -1.42 6.73
CA VAL A 115 -8.87 -2.32 7.04
C VAL A 115 -9.16 -3.00 8.37
N GLU A 116 -9.53 -4.28 8.36
CA GLU A 116 -9.86 -5.05 9.58
C GLU A 116 -8.60 -5.50 10.33
N SER A 117 -7.59 -5.93 9.57
CA SER A 117 -6.32 -6.36 10.14
C SER A 117 -5.18 -6.07 9.16
N LEU A 118 -4.00 -5.86 9.73
CA LEU A 118 -2.78 -5.57 9.00
C LEU A 118 -1.59 -6.11 9.80
N LYS A 119 -0.70 -6.83 9.12
CA LYS A 119 0.51 -7.41 9.71
C LYS A 119 1.60 -7.62 8.65
N LEU A 120 2.84 -7.72 9.11
CA LEU A 120 3.92 -8.27 8.29
C LEU A 120 3.65 -9.77 8.00
N ALA A 121 4.18 -10.23 6.88
CA ALA A 121 4.13 -11.60 6.43
C ALA A 121 5.52 -12.04 5.94
N GLY A 122 5.89 -13.29 6.20
CA GLY A 122 7.23 -13.78 5.86
C GLY A 122 8.35 -13.15 6.72
N ASP A 123 8.01 -12.63 7.90
CA ASP A 123 8.90 -11.97 8.85
C ASP A 123 9.63 -12.94 9.80
N THR A 124 9.52 -14.25 9.55
CA THR A 124 10.20 -15.30 10.31
C THR A 124 11.16 -16.06 9.39
N PRO A 125 12.45 -16.21 9.76
CA PRO A 125 13.39 -16.97 8.96
C PRO A 125 13.12 -18.48 9.01
N CYS A 126 13.82 -19.23 8.18
CA CYS A 126 13.91 -20.68 8.29
C CYS A 126 14.33 -21.07 9.71
N LYS A 127 13.65 -22.07 10.28
CA LYS A 127 13.91 -22.54 11.65
C LYS A 127 15.36 -23.01 11.87
N ASP A 128 16.02 -23.49 10.82
CA ASP A 128 17.36 -24.08 10.86
C ASP A 128 18.42 -23.13 10.28
N ASP A 129 18.02 -21.97 9.75
CA ASP A 129 18.91 -20.97 9.15
C ASP A 129 18.33 -19.57 9.36
N ALA A 130 18.90 -18.84 10.31
CA ALA A 130 18.49 -17.48 10.67
C ALA A 130 18.76 -16.44 9.57
N THR A 131 19.49 -16.82 8.52
CA THR A 131 19.79 -15.96 7.37
C THR A 131 18.91 -16.25 6.16
N LEU A 132 18.01 -17.22 6.24
CA LEU A 132 17.15 -17.62 5.13
C LEU A 132 15.70 -17.18 5.38
N TYR A 133 15.30 -16.07 4.77
CA TYR A 133 13.91 -15.59 4.74
C TYR A 133 13.22 -15.98 3.42
N PRO A 134 11.87 -15.94 3.35
CA PRO A 134 11.15 -16.21 2.09
C PRO A 134 11.51 -15.26 0.94
N SER A 135 11.93 -14.04 1.28
CA SER A 135 12.35 -12.96 0.39
C SER A 135 13.29 -12.02 1.17
N ASP A 136 14.06 -11.18 0.48
CA ASP A 136 14.77 -10.05 1.07
C ASP A 136 13.80 -8.94 1.53
N HIS A 137 12.54 -8.99 1.11
CA HIS A 137 11.44 -8.17 1.65
C HIS A 137 10.53 -8.97 2.58
N PHE A 138 10.00 -8.32 3.62
CA PHE A 138 8.79 -8.73 4.31
C PHE A 138 7.56 -8.32 3.49
N GLY A 139 6.54 -9.19 3.46
CA GLY A 139 5.25 -8.86 2.85
C GLY A 139 4.34 -8.08 3.79
N LEU A 140 3.34 -7.41 3.22
CA LEU A 140 2.18 -6.90 3.96
C LEU A 140 0.96 -7.80 3.74
N HIS A 141 0.29 -8.17 4.83
CA HIS A 141 -0.95 -8.92 4.79
C HIS A 141 -2.08 -8.12 5.44
N ALA A 142 -3.07 -7.75 4.64
CA ALA A 142 -4.26 -7.03 5.07
C ALA A 142 -5.52 -7.88 4.88
N VAL A 143 -6.47 -7.75 5.81
CA VAL A 143 -7.86 -8.19 5.60
C VAL A 143 -8.72 -6.95 5.47
N LEU A 144 -9.47 -6.86 4.37
CA LEU A 144 -10.31 -5.73 4.05
C LEU A 144 -11.79 -6.11 4.11
N ARG A 145 -12.60 -5.23 4.68
CA ARG A 145 -14.06 -5.30 4.62
C ARG A 145 -14.57 -4.21 3.69
N VAL A 146 -15.41 -4.60 2.74
CA VAL A 146 -16.09 -3.65 1.87
C VAL A 146 -17.57 -3.64 2.22
N LYS A 147 -18.10 -2.48 2.59
CA LYS A 147 -19.51 -2.33 3.02
C LYS A 147 -20.17 -1.13 2.35
N PRO A 148 -21.48 -1.15 2.09
CA PRO A 148 -22.20 0.03 1.63
C PRO A 148 -22.08 1.16 2.66
N ARG A 149 -21.94 2.40 2.20
CA ARG A 149 -22.06 3.58 3.06
C ARG A 149 -23.50 3.67 3.57
N ARG A 150 -23.69 3.99 4.85
CA ARG A 150 -25.02 4.35 5.35
C ARG A 150 -25.46 5.63 4.66
N ALA A 151 -26.70 5.67 4.19
CA ALA A 151 -27.30 6.94 3.78
C ALA A 151 -27.28 7.88 4.98
N GLU A 152 -26.68 9.07 4.82
CA GLU A 152 -26.86 10.13 5.80
C GLU A 152 -28.36 10.44 5.85
N MET A 153 -28.99 10.23 7.01
CA MET A 153 -30.35 10.72 7.19
C MET A 153 -30.26 12.25 7.21
N PRO A 154 -31.01 12.96 6.36
CA PRO A 154 -30.98 14.42 6.35
C PRO A 154 -31.31 14.91 7.76
N SER A 155 -30.49 15.83 8.28
CA SER A 155 -30.74 16.47 9.57
C SER A 155 -32.09 17.19 9.48
N SER A 156 -33.06 16.77 10.29
CA SER A 156 -34.26 17.54 10.54
C SER A 156 -33.85 18.79 11.33
N GLU A 157 -33.93 19.95 10.67
CA GLU A 157 -33.92 21.28 11.32
C GLU A 157 -35.05 21.42 12.36
#